data_AF-A0AAV5TS01-F1
#
_entry.id   AF-A0AAV5TS01-F1
#
_cell.length_a   1.000
_cell.length_b   1.000
_cell.length_c   1.000
_cell.angle_alpha   90.00
_cell.angle_beta   90.00
_cell.angle_gamma   90.00
#
_symmetry.space_group_name_H-M   'P 1'
#
loop_
_entity.id
_entity.type
_entity.pdbx_description
1 polymer ?
#
loop_
_entity_poly.entity_id
_entity_poly.type
_entity_poly.pdbx_seq_one_letter_code
_entity_poly.pdbx_strand_id
1 'polypeptide(L)'
;ASDASVDALAACVAAAWREGFEAVEETQVDVEEVTKSVENVRKAMDELKDWEWIYGRTPVFDFVTSDVEMIKIKNGRVSEARDQSIIGERFTQELLARL
;
A
#
# COMPACT_ATOMS: atom_id res chain seq x y z
N ALA A 1 21.18 -18.26 -17.52
CA ALA A 1 20.87 -16.87 -17.17
C ALA A 1 21.56 -16.58 -15.85
N SER A 2 22.34 -15.51 -15.71
CA SER A 2 22.97 -15.21 -14.43
C SER A 2 21.89 -14.66 -13.50
N ASP A 3 21.53 -15.44 -12.48
CA ASP A 3 20.76 -14.95 -11.34
C ASP A 3 21.62 -13.94 -10.58
N ALA A 4 21.59 -12.68 -11.02
CA ALA A 4 22.08 -11.60 -10.18
C ALA A 4 21.11 -11.48 -9.00
N SER A 5 21.60 -11.72 -7.78
CA SER A 5 20.79 -11.55 -6.58
C SER A 5 20.39 -10.08 -6.43
N VAL A 6 19.28 -9.83 -5.72
CA VAL A 6 18.87 -8.47 -5.35
C VAL A 6 20.01 -7.73 -4.65
N ASP A 7 20.80 -8.42 -3.84
CA ASP A 7 21.98 -7.86 -3.16
C ASP A 7 23.07 -7.44 -4.14
N ALA A 8 23.33 -8.24 -5.18
CA ALA A 8 24.31 -7.90 -6.22
C ALA A 8 23.86 -6.67 -7.01
N LEU A 9 22.56 -6.56 -7.30
CA LEU A 9 22.00 -5.37 -7.95
C LEU A 9 22.12 -4.13 -7.05
N ALA A 10 21.76 -4.25 -5.76
CA ALA A 10 21.87 -3.15 -4.80
C ALA A 10 23.32 -2.65 -4.67
N ALA A 11 24.29 -3.57 -4.62
CA ALA A 11 25.70 -3.23 -4.57
C ALA A 11 26.17 -2.49 -5.83
N CYS A 12 25.73 -2.92 -7.01
CA CYS A 12 26.03 -2.25 -8.28
C CYS A 12 25.45 -0.84 -8.35
N VAL A 13 24.20 -0.64 -7.90
CA VAL A 13 23.56 0.68 -7.86
C VAL A 13 24.28 1.60 -6.88
N ALA A 14 24.63 1.11 -5.68
CA ALA A 14 25.40 1.88 -4.71
C ALA A 14 26.78 2.27 -5.24
N ALA A 15 27.48 1.36 -5.93
CA ALA A 15 28.77 1.64 -6.55
C ALA A 15 28.66 2.73 -7.63
N ALA A 16 27.69 2.63 -8.53
CA ALA A 16 27.45 3.63 -9.57
C ALA A 16 27.07 5.01 -8.97
N TRP A 17 26.28 5.03 -7.89
CA TRP A 17 25.95 6.26 -7.18
C TRP A 17 27.20 6.93 -6.58
N ARG A 18 28.12 6.14 -5.96
CA ARG A 18 29.35 6.68 -5.34
C ARG A 18 30.28 7.36 -6.34
N GLU A 19 30.36 6.90 -7.58
CA GLU A 19 31.21 7.51 -8.62
C GLU A 19 30.84 8.98 -8.90
N GLY A 20 29.62 9.41 -8.56
CA GLY A 20 29.15 10.78 -8.72
C GLY A 20 29.48 11.75 -7.58
N PHE A 21 30.06 11.29 -6.46
CA PHE A 21 30.25 12.11 -5.25
C PHE A 21 31.64 11.90 -4.62
N GLU A 22 32.28 13.00 -4.21
CA GLU A 22 33.66 12.96 -3.66
C GLU A 22 33.76 12.27 -2.28
N ALA A 23 32.68 12.27 -1.50
CA ALA A 23 32.60 11.58 -0.21
C ALA A 23 31.17 11.08 0.02
N VAL A 24 31.03 9.78 0.33
CA VAL A 24 29.75 9.16 0.66
C VAL A 24 29.90 8.42 1.99
N GLU A 25 29.11 8.81 2.98
CA GLU A 25 28.94 8.04 4.21
C GLU A 25 27.76 7.08 4.03
N GLU A 26 28.00 5.80 4.31
CA GLU A 26 27.00 4.76 4.26
C GLU A 26 26.79 4.19 5.65
N THR A 27 25.53 4.13 6.07
CA THR A 27 25.14 3.57 7.36
C THR A 27 24.10 2.50 7.12
N GLN A 28 24.37 1.29 7.63
CA GLN A 28 23.36 0.25 7.66
C GLN A 28 22.37 0.55 8.78
N VAL A 29 21.08 0.51 8.43
CA VAL A 29 19.99 0.82 9.35
C VAL A 29 19.12 -0.41 9.55
N ASP A 30 18.90 -0.79 10.80
CA ASP A 30 17.85 -1.75 11.15
C ASP A 30 16.49 -1.03 11.06
N VAL A 31 15.73 -1.38 10.03
CA VAL A 31 14.42 -0.76 9.75
C VAL A 31 13.43 -1.04 10.87
N GLU A 32 13.48 -2.20 11.51
CA GLU A 32 12.56 -2.55 12.59
C GLU A 32 12.87 -1.74 13.86
N GLU A 33 14.15 -1.56 14.18
CA GLU A 33 14.59 -0.72 15.30
C GLU A 33 14.25 0.75 15.07
N VAL A 34 14.52 1.29 13.87
CA VAL A 34 14.21 2.68 13.53
C VAL A 34 12.71 2.94 13.53
N THR A 35 11.90 2.01 13.03
CA THR A 35 10.44 2.14 13.06
C THR A 35 9.89 2.21 14.48
N LYS A 36 10.55 1.55 15.44
CA LYS A 36 10.14 1.59 16.86
C LYS A 36 10.65 2.83 17.59
N SER A 37 11.83 3.33 17.23
CA SER A 37 12.55 4.37 17.96
C SER A 37 12.30 5.79 17.45
N VAL A 38 11.90 5.97 16.19
CA VAL A 38 11.69 7.30 15.59
C VAL A 38 10.20 7.56 15.37
N GLU A 39 9.65 8.53 16.13
CA GLU A 39 8.21 8.76 16.23
C GLU A 39 7.53 9.05 14.88
N ASN A 40 8.15 9.86 14.03
CA ASN A 40 7.60 10.19 12.71
C ASN A 40 7.59 8.98 11.78
N VAL A 41 8.62 8.13 11.83
CA VAL A 41 8.67 6.88 11.07
C VAL A 41 7.58 5.93 11.54
N ARG A 42 7.40 5.78 12.86
CA ARG A 42 6.31 4.97 13.42
C ARG A 42 4.93 5.45 12.94
N LYS A 43 4.66 6.74 13.06
CA LYS A 43 3.38 7.35 12.63
C LYS A 43 3.15 7.15 11.13
N ALA A 44 4.18 7.35 10.31
CA ALA A 44 4.09 7.11 8.88
C ALA A 44 3.79 5.63 8.58
N MET A 45 4.44 4.69 9.27
CA MET A 45 4.18 3.26 9.09
C MET A 45 2.77 2.84 9.53
N ASP A 46 2.22 3.47 10.57
CA ASP A 46 0.83 3.27 10.98
C ASP A 46 -0.14 3.83 9.93
N GLU A 47 0.14 5.02 9.38
CA GLU A 47 -0.64 5.64 8.31
C GLU A 47 -0.60 4.83 7.01
N LEU A 48 0.56 4.31 6.62
CA LEU A 48 0.72 3.47 5.42
C LEU A 48 -0.16 2.20 5.46
N LYS A 49 -0.52 1.74 6.67
CA LYS A 49 -1.40 0.58 6.89
C LYS A 49 -2.88 0.98 7.05
N ASP A 50 -3.18 2.26 7.13
CA ASP A 50 -4.54 2.74 7.30
C ASP A 50 -5.37 2.55 6.02
N TRP A 51 -6.66 2.25 6.18
CA TRP A 51 -7.56 2.02 5.06
C TRP A 51 -7.73 3.26 4.19
N GLU A 52 -7.86 4.44 4.80
CA GLU A 52 -8.03 5.69 4.06
C GLU A 52 -6.77 6.03 3.28
N TRP A 53 -5.60 5.67 3.81
CA TRP A 53 -4.36 5.80 3.07
C TRP A 53 -4.31 4.85 1.86
N ILE A 54 -4.56 3.56 2.08
CA ILE A 54 -4.44 2.53 1.04
C ILE A 54 -5.50 2.73 -0.05
N TYR A 55 -6.75 3.01 0.34
CA TYR A 55 -7.91 2.99 -0.57
C TYR A 55 -8.69 4.30 -0.63
N GLY A 56 -8.45 5.27 0.26
CA GLY A 56 -9.18 6.54 0.27
C GLY A 56 -8.97 7.39 -0.98
N ARG A 57 -7.88 7.15 -1.72
CA ARG A 57 -7.60 7.77 -3.02
C ARG A 57 -8.17 7.00 -4.21
N THR A 58 -8.83 5.87 -3.98
CA THR A 58 -9.46 5.12 -5.07
C THR A 58 -10.56 5.97 -5.69
N PRO A 59 -10.57 6.16 -7.03
CA PRO A 59 -11.65 6.85 -7.71
C PRO A 59 -13.01 6.23 -7.38
N VAL A 60 -14.07 7.02 -7.52
CA VAL A 60 -15.42 6.48 -7.43
C VAL A 60 -15.68 5.59 -8.64
N PHE A 61 -16.19 4.38 -8.42
CA PHE A 61 -16.56 3.45 -9.48
C PHE A 61 -17.81 2.65 -9.13
N ASP A 62 -18.49 2.17 -10.16
CA ASP A 62 -19.61 1.26 -10.01
C ASP A 62 -19.12 -0.19 -10.18
N PHE A 63 -19.63 -1.10 -9.36
CA PHE A 63 -19.34 -2.53 -9.39
C PHE A 63 -20.64 -3.29 -9.62
N VAL A 64 -20.59 -4.32 -10.48
CA VAL A 64 -21.74 -5.16 -10.80
C VAL A 64 -21.54 -6.52 -10.14
N THR A 65 -22.49 -6.92 -9.29
CA THR A 65 -22.45 -8.21 -8.59
C THR A 65 -22.88 -9.37 -9.51
N SER A 66 -22.80 -10.60 -8.99
CA SER A 66 -23.20 -11.81 -9.71
C SER A 66 -24.70 -11.81 -10.06
N ASP A 67 -25.53 -11.23 -9.19
CA ASP A 67 -26.97 -11.04 -9.38
C ASP A 67 -27.32 -9.78 -10.21
N VAL A 68 -26.33 -9.17 -10.87
CA VAL A 68 -26.49 -7.97 -11.72
C VAL A 68 -26.96 -6.74 -10.92
N GLU A 69 -26.75 -6.74 -9.60
CA GLU A 69 -26.96 -5.54 -8.79
C GLU A 69 -25.77 -4.60 -8.92
N MET A 70 -26.04 -3.30 -9.07
CA MET A 70 -25.01 -2.28 -9.14
C MET A 70 -24.80 -1.67 -7.76
N ILE A 71 -23.55 -1.65 -7.30
CA ILE A 71 -23.12 -0.97 -6.08
C ILE A 71 -22.08 0.08 -6.44
N LYS A 72 -22.11 1.23 -5.77
CA LYS A 72 -21.12 2.29 -5.94
C LYS A 72 -20.08 2.23 -4.85
N ILE A 73 -18.82 2.30 -5.24
CA ILE A 73 -17.67 2.27 -4.35
C ILE A 73 -16.99 3.64 -4.34
N LYS A 74 -16.71 4.15 -3.14
CA LYS A 74 -15.97 5.40 -2.88
C LYS A 74 -15.02 5.17 -1.72
N ASN A 75 -13.75 5.57 -1.86
CA ASN A 75 -12.71 5.42 -0.83
C ASN A 75 -12.56 3.95 -0.35
N GLY A 76 -12.73 3.01 -1.29
CA GLY A 76 -12.75 1.57 -1.01
C GLY A 76 -13.93 1.11 -0.16
N ARG A 77 -15.02 1.87 -0.07
CA ARG A 77 -16.23 1.51 0.70
C ARG A 77 -17.47 1.61 -0.15
N VAL A 78 -18.49 0.83 0.20
CA VAL A 78 -19.80 0.93 -0.44
C VAL A 78 -20.43 2.28 -0.06
N SER A 79 -20.70 3.12 -1.05
CA SER A 79 -21.36 4.42 -0.85
C SER A 79 -22.83 4.40 -1.24
N GLU A 80 -23.21 3.59 -2.22
CA GLU A 80 -24.59 3.42 -2.67
C GLU A 80 -24.83 1.95 -3.01
N ALA A 81 -25.92 1.38 -2.52
CA ALA A 81 -26.35 0.02 -2.84
C ALA A 81 -27.86 -0.12 -2.60
N ARG A 82 -28.48 -1.13 -3.23
CA ARG A 82 -29.88 -1.48 -3.00
C ARG A 82 -30.08 -2.00 -1.58
N ASP A 83 -29.24 -2.94 -1.16
CA ASP A 83 -29.13 -3.34 0.24
C ASP A 83 -28.43 -2.23 1.03
N GLN A 84 -29.17 -1.58 1.92
CA GLN A 84 -28.65 -0.51 2.76
C GLN A 84 -27.73 -1.04 3.87
N SER A 85 -27.79 -2.34 4.19
CA SER A 85 -27.01 -2.94 5.28
C SER A 85 -25.50 -2.96 5.02
N ILE A 86 -25.11 -2.98 3.74
CA ILE A 86 -23.71 -3.04 3.31
C ILE A 86 -23.08 -1.65 3.11
N ILE A 87 -23.85 -0.56 3.21
CA ILE A 87 -23.32 0.79 3.02
C ILE A 87 -22.32 1.12 4.13
N GLY A 88 -21.15 1.63 3.73
CA GLY A 88 -20.01 1.93 4.61
C GLY A 88 -19.08 0.73 4.84
N GLU A 89 -19.49 -0.48 4.46
CA GLU A 89 -18.61 -1.65 4.50
C GLU A 89 -17.42 -1.46 3.54
N ARG A 90 -16.29 -2.08 3.91
CA ARG A 90 -15.08 -2.08 3.10
C ARG A 90 -15.27 -3.00 1.90
N PHE A 91 -14.82 -2.55 0.75
CA PHE A 91 -14.79 -3.34 -0.48
C PHE A 91 -13.67 -4.37 -0.41
N THR A 92 -13.96 -5.55 0.14
CA THR A 92 -13.02 -6.65 0.34
C THR A 92 -13.55 -7.95 -0.24
N GLN A 93 -12.71 -9.00 -0.29
CA GLN A 93 -13.12 -10.33 -0.74
C GLN A 93 -14.25 -10.92 0.12
N GLU A 94 -14.29 -10.63 1.42
CA GLU A 94 -15.35 -11.08 2.32
C GLU A 94 -16.70 -10.42 2.00
N LEU A 95 -16.70 -9.14 1.60
CA LEU A 95 -17.91 -8.51 1.10
C LEU A 95 -18.33 -9.18 -0.21
N LEU A 96 -17.40 -9.34 -1.16
CA LEU A 96 -17.66 -9.95 -2.46
C LEU A 96 -18.19 -11.39 -2.37
N ALA A 97 -17.76 -12.16 -1.37
CA ALA A 97 -18.24 -13.53 -1.16
C ALA A 97 -19.70 -13.63 -0.68
N ARG A 98 -20.31 -12.51 -0.26
CA ARG A 98 -21.70 -12.43 0.22
C ARG A 98 -22.64 -11.73 -0.77
N LEU A 99 -22.09 -11.16 -1.84
CA LEU A 99 -22.80 -10.46 -2.93
C LEU A 99 -22.93 -11.37 -4.17
#